data_AF-M7MN63-F1
#
_entry.id   AF-M7MN63-F1
#
_cell.length_a   1.000
_cell.length_b   1.000
_cell.length_c   1.000
_cell.angle_alpha   90.00
_cell.angle_beta   90.00
_cell.angle_gamma   90.00
#
_symmetry.space_group_name_H-M   'P 1'
#
loop_
_entity.id
_entity.type
_entity.pdbx_description
1 polymer ?
#
loop_
_entity_poly.entity_id
_entity_poly.type
_entity_poly.pdbx_seq_one_letter_code
_entity_poly.pdbx_strand_id
1 'polypeptide(L)' 'MKQNKPFSKKSIDDKIYISIDHLKKGVYQLHILLNNKVVKSVVIEK' A
#
# COMPACT_ATOMS: atom_id res chain seq x y z
N MET A 1 3.55 -41.19 15.59
CA MET A 1 3.32 -40.35 14.39
C MET A 1 3.13 -38.91 14.83
N LYS A 2 4.09 -38.02 14.54
CA LYS A 2 3.97 -36.59 14.87
C LYS A 2 3.32 -35.88 13.68
N GLN A 3 2.16 -35.26 13.88
CA GLN A 3 1.43 -34.55 12.82
C GLN A 3 2.17 -33.25 12.50
N ASN A 4 2.67 -33.13 11.26
CA ASN A 4 3.19 -31.86 10.73
C ASN A 4 1.99 -30.98 10.36
N LYS A 5 1.65 -30.01 11.22
CA LYS A 5 0.70 -28.95 10.86
C LYS A 5 1.33 -28.08 9.76
N PRO A 6 0.63 -27.79 8.64
CA PRO A 6 1.12 -26.83 7.68
C PRO A 6 1.17 -25.47 8.38
N PHE A 7 2.33 -24.81 8.32
CA PHE A 7 2.46 -23.40 8.66
C PHE A 7 1.61 -22.63 7.64
N SER A 8 0.33 -22.43 7.93
CA SER A 8 -0.48 -21.47 7.17
C SER A 8 0.10 -20.10 7.53
N LYS A 9 0.93 -19.58 6.62
CA LYS A 9 1.42 -18.22 6.67
C LYS A 9 0.19 -17.31 6.54
N LYS A 10 -0.41 -16.98 7.69
CA LYS A 10 -1.48 -15.99 7.78
C LYS A 10 -0.89 -14.73 7.16
N SER A 11 -1.35 -14.37 5.97
CA SER A 11 -1.04 -13.10 5.32
C SER A 11 -1.62 -12.02 6.23
N ILE A 12 -0.80 -11.54 7.17
CA ILE A 12 -1.10 -10.31 7.88
C ILE A 12 -1.26 -9.28 6.76
N ASP A 13 -2.46 -8.73 6.63
CA ASP A 13 -2.81 -7.73 5.63
C ASP A 13 -1.66 -6.72 5.45
N ASP A 14 -0.97 -6.76 4.31
CA ASP A 14 0.15 -5.87 3.95
C ASP A 14 -0.38 -4.47 3.61
N LYS A 15 -1.04 -3.83 4.58
CA LYS A 15 -1.63 -2.50 4.42
C LYS A 15 -0.58 -1.45 4.70
N ILE A 16 -0.42 -0.54 3.75
CA ILE A 16 0.39 0.67 3.90
C ILE A 16 -0.57 1.84 4.12
N TYR A 17 -0.38 2.55 5.23
CA TYR A 17 -1.12 3.76 5.57
C TYR A 17 -0.20 4.98 5.41
N ILE A 18 -0.69 6.01 4.73
CA ILE A 18 0.06 7.25 4.48
C ILE A 18 -0.83 8.43 4.89
N SER A 19 -0.32 9.27 5.79
CA SER A 19 -0.96 10.53 6.17
C SER A 19 -0.22 11.70 5.54
N ILE A 20 -0.95 12.61 4.91
CA ILE A 20 -0.39 13.79 4.25
C ILE A 20 -1.13 15.02 4.75
N ASP A 21 -0.42 15.85 5.53
CA ASP A 21 -0.94 17.10 6.06
C ASP A 21 -0.37 18.31 5.31
N HIS A 22 -1.01 19.47 5.48
CA HIS A 22 -0.56 20.78 4.95
C HIS A 22 -0.47 20.93 3.42
N LEU A 23 -1.06 20.02 2.66
CA LEU A 23 -1.31 20.27 1.23
C LEU A 23 -2.25 21.46 1.06
N LYS A 24 -1.89 22.39 0.17
CA LYS A 24 -2.77 23.47 -0.27
C LYS A 24 -4.01 22.86 -0.98
N LYS A 25 -5.08 23.64 -1.11
CA LYS A 25 -6.25 23.19 -1.88
C LYS A 25 -5.86 22.90 -3.32
N GLY A 26 -6.31 21.77 -3.85
CA GLY A 26 -5.98 21.35 -5.20
C GLY A 26 -6.17 19.87 -5.48
N VAL A 27 -5.91 19.50 -6.74
CA VAL A 27 -5.96 18.11 -7.23
C VAL A 27 -4.54 17.59 -7.34
N TYR A 28 -4.29 16.44 -6.70
CA TYR A 28 -2.98 15.80 -6.63
C TYR A 28 -3.01 14.42 -7.27
N GLN A 29 -1.87 14.00 -7.81
CA GLN A 29 -1.64 12.63 -8.26
C GLN A 29 -0.56 11.96 -7.40
N LEU A 30 -0.93 10.89 -6.71
CA LEU A 30 0.00 10.02 -6.01
C LEU A 30 0.36 8.85 -6.92
N HIS A 31 1.62 8.80 -7.37
CA HIS A 31 2.16 7.66 -8.10
C HIS A 31 2.85 6.69 -7.14
N ILE A 32 2.43 5.43 -7.19
CA ILE A 32 3.08 4.32 -6.50
C ILE A 32 4.02 3.66 -7.51
N LEU A 33 5.31 3.62 -7.18
CA LEU A 33 6.36 3.10 -8.05
C LEU A 33 6.91 1.78 -7.49
N LEU A 34 7.24 0.86 -8.39
CA LEU A 34 8.05 -0.32 -8.12
C LEU A 34 9.18 -0.36 -9.14
N ASN A 35 10.43 -0.46 -8.69
CA ASN A 35 11.61 -0.43 -9.57
C ASN A 35 11.59 0.76 -10.55
N ASN A 36 11.33 1.96 -10.02
CA ASN A 36 11.21 3.21 -10.77
C ASN A 36 10.13 3.24 -11.87
N LYS A 37 9.21 2.28 -11.88
CA LYS A 37 8.08 2.22 -12.80
C LYS A 37 6.77 2.44 -12.05
N VAL A 38 5.90 3.30 -12.57
CA VAL A 38 4.57 3.53 -12.01
C VAL A 38 3.73 2.25 -12.12
N VAL A 39 3.26 1.74 -10.98
CA VAL A 39 2.39 0.55 -10.91
C VAL A 39 0.94 0.90 -10.54
N LYS A 40 0.73 2.04 -9.88
CA LYS A 40 -0.59 2.56 -9.55
C LYS A 40 -0.56 4.07 -9.45
N SER A 41 -1.66 4.71 -9.79
CA SER A 41 -1.88 6.14 -9.58
C SER A 41 -3.20 6.33 -8.83
N VAL A 42 -3.22 7.29 -7.91
CA VAL A 42 -4.41 7.69 -7.15
C VAL A 42 -4.56 9.21 -7.24
N VAL A 43 -5.76 9.67 -7.58
CA VAL A 43 -6.09 11.10 -7.55
C VAL A 43 -6.59 11.46 -6.15
N ILE A 44 -6.07 12.54 -5.58
CA ILE A 44 -6.46 13.04 -4.26
C ILE A 44 -6.92 14.49 -4.44
N GLU A 45 -8.16 14.78 -4.05
CA GLU A 45 -8.72 16.12 -4.04
C GLU A 45 -8.74 16.64 -2.59
N LYS A 46 -8.21 17.84 -2.36
CA LYS A 46 -8.14 18.48 -1.04
C LYS A 46 -8.59 19.93 -1.07
#